data_AF-A0A529QVI5-F1
#
_entry.id   AF-A0A529QVI5-F1
#
_cell.length_a   1.000
_cell.length_b   1.000
_cell.length_c   1.000
_cell.angle_alpha   90.00
_cell.angle_beta   90.00
_cell.angle_gamma   90.00
#
_symmetry.space_group_name_H-M   'P 1'
#
loop_
_entity.id
_entity.type
_entity.pdbx_description
1 polymer ?
#
loop_
_entity_poly.entity_id
_entity_poly.type
_entity_poly.pdbx_seq_one_letter_code
_entity_poly.pdbx_strand_id
1 'polypeptide(L)'
;MVIAFAGQRWRIASVDDRSKVLEVERHRSGKIPQFDNVMSEPVHDRLSAEMRAVLEGGDIPAYLDAAAADFLGQGREAYLELGLRQTRFLPAGKDTHVLTWRGTEANAVLAFTMVSAGLECAAHEVGVTVLETTPGEAEAVLRQVAERPPDIQSISEFVENLETARFDGMVPERLLRRLWAKARGNIGKEIGAIAGGLFDQRG
;
A
#
# COMPACT_ATOMS: atom_id res chain seq x y z
N MET A 1 2.54 3.26 12.31
CA MET A 1 1.47 2.53 13.04
C MET A 1 0.89 3.42 14.15
N VAL A 2 -0.40 3.35 14.48
CA VAL A 2 -1.03 4.18 15.54
C VAL A 2 -1.75 3.29 16.54
N ILE A 3 -1.52 3.50 17.84
CA ILE A 3 -2.21 2.79 18.95
C ILE A 3 -3.12 3.73 19.73
N ALA A 4 -4.15 3.16 20.36
CA ALA A 4 -5.01 3.87 21.29
C ALA A 4 -4.67 3.42 22.73
N PHE A 5 -4.22 4.35 23.57
CA PHE A 5 -3.83 4.08 24.95
C PHE A 5 -4.20 5.26 25.87
N ALA A 6 -4.77 4.97 27.04
CA ALA A 6 -5.22 5.96 28.03
C ALA A 6 -6.18 7.04 27.46
N GLY A 7 -7.08 6.66 26.55
CA GLY A 7 -8.02 7.59 25.92
C GLY A 7 -7.38 8.59 24.94
N GLN A 8 -6.11 8.37 24.56
CA GLN A 8 -5.37 9.21 23.61
C GLN A 8 -4.77 8.36 22.49
N ARG A 9 -4.45 9.02 21.37
CA ARG A 9 -3.91 8.38 20.16
C ARG A 9 -2.42 8.63 20.05
N TRP A 10 -1.71 7.58 19.65
CA TRP A 10 -0.26 7.47 19.79
C TRP A 10 0.31 6.89 18.50
N ARG A 11 1.07 7.68 17.72
CA ARG A 11 1.87 7.18 16.61
C ARG A 11 3.05 6.42 17.20
N ILE A 12 3.26 5.18 16.78
CA ILE A 12 4.46 4.43 17.15
C ILE A 12 5.65 5.06 16.45
N ALA A 13 6.56 5.60 17.23
CA ALA A 13 7.81 6.18 16.79
C ALA A 13 8.90 5.10 16.71
N SER A 14 8.86 4.11 17.60
CA SER A 14 9.74 2.95 17.55
C SER A 14 9.12 1.76 18.27
N VAL A 15 9.51 0.55 17.88
CA VAL A 15 9.09 -0.72 18.52
C VAL A 15 10.33 -1.41 19.06
N ASP A 16 10.45 -1.53 20.38
CA ASP A 16 11.40 -2.45 21.01
C ASP A 16 10.67 -3.76 21.32
N ASP A 17 10.76 -4.70 20.38
CA ASP A 17 10.07 -5.98 20.49
C ASP A 17 10.68 -6.90 21.56
N ARG A 18 11.96 -6.69 21.93
CA ARG A 18 12.65 -7.49 22.94
C ARG A 18 12.13 -7.16 24.33
N SER A 19 11.90 -5.89 24.62
CA SER A 19 11.32 -5.45 25.89
C SER A 19 9.79 -5.34 25.86
N LYS A 20 9.16 -5.57 24.69
CA LYS A 20 7.72 -5.36 24.45
C LYS A 20 7.30 -3.93 24.79
N VAL A 21 8.13 -2.96 24.40
CA VAL A 21 7.90 -1.54 24.61
C VAL A 21 7.64 -0.87 23.26
N LEU A 22 6.60 -0.05 23.22
CA LEU A 22 6.28 0.81 22.08
C LEU A 22 6.60 2.24 22.48
N GLU A 23 7.55 2.88 21.80
CA GLU A 23 7.73 4.32 21.94
C GLU A 23 6.70 5.01 21.05
N VAL A 24 6.00 5.97 21.64
CA VAL A 24 4.87 6.59 21.00
C VAL A 24 4.84 8.09 21.14
N GLU A 25 4.43 8.76 20.07
CA GLU A 25 4.20 10.20 20.01
C GLU A 25 2.70 10.49 19.89
N ARG A 26 2.22 11.57 20.50
CA ARG A 26 0.80 11.92 20.40
C ARG A 26 0.39 12.24 18.96
N HIS A 27 -0.55 11.48 18.42
CA HIS A 27 -1.08 11.66 17.07
C HIS A 27 -2.22 12.69 17.06
N ARG A 28 -2.04 13.82 16.38
CA ARG A 28 -2.93 15.00 16.45
C ARG A 28 -4.18 14.94 15.55
N SER A 29 -4.44 13.88 14.80
CA SER A 29 -5.54 13.85 13.83
C SER A 29 -6.66 12.83 14.15
N GLY A 30 -7.89 13.28 13.92
CA GLY A 30 -9.17 12.61 14.14
C GLY A 30 -9.48 11.43 13.22
N LYS A 31 -8.48 10.73 12.68
CA LYS A 31 -8.68 9.61 11.74
C LYS A 31 -9.30 8.37 12.40
N ILE A 32 -10.14 7.67 11.66
CA ILE A 32 -10.85 6.42 12.03
C ILE A 32 -9.81 5.34 12.38
N PRO A 33 -10.01 4.54 13.46
CA PRO A 33 -9.08 3.48 13.80
C PRO A 33 -9.00 2.46 12.66
N GLN A 34 -7.78 2.18 12.22
CA GLN A 34 -7.50 1.05 11.35
C GLN A 34 -7.51 -0.18 12.27
N PHE A 35 -8.50 -1.05 12.10
CA PHE A 35 -8.43 -2.37 12.70
C PHE A 35 -7.24 -3.08 12.07
N ASP A 36 -6.32 -3.58 12.88
CA ASP A 36 -5.35 -4.56 12.39
C ASP A 36 -6.16 -5.66 11.72
N ASN A 37 -5.96 -5.83 10.41
CA ASN A 37 -6.50 -6.96 9.70
C ASN A 37 -5.72 -8.17 10.25
N VAL A 38 -6.24 -8.76 11.32
CA VAL A 38 -5.71 -9.97 11.95
C VAL A 38 -5.83 -11.06 10.88
N MET A 39 -4.78 -11.19 10.07
CA MET A 39 -4.69 -12.01 8.86
C MET A 39 -5.59 -11.57 7.69
N SER A 40 -5.13 -10.60 6.89
CA SER A 40 -5.52 -10.57 5.47
C SER A 40 -4.47 -11.35 4.67
N GLU A 41 -4.91 -12.36 3.92
CA GLU A 41 -4.04 -13.07 2.99
C GLU A 41 -3.56 -12.08 1.91
N PRO A 42 -2.27 -12.10 1.51
CA PRO A 42 -1.78 -11.22 0.47
C PRO A 42 -2.58 -11.37 -0.83
N VAL A 43 -3.07 -10.25 -1.35
CA VAL A 43 -3.76 -10.18 -2.64
C VAL A 43 -2.73 -10.29 -3.76
N HIS A 44 -2.90 -11.25 -4.66
CA HIS A 44 -2.06 -11.39 -5.84
C HIS A 44 -2.46 -10.39 -6.95
N ASP A 45 -1.52 -9.98 -7.80
CA ASP A 45 -1.78 -9.04 -8.92
C ASP A 45 -2.98 -9.45 -9.79
N ARG A 46 -3.08 -10.75 -10.08
CA ARG A 46 -4.23 -11.31 -10.82
C ARG A 46 -5.55 -11.02 -10.14
N LEU A 47 -5.66 -11.21 -8.82
CA LEU A 47 -6.91 -10.96 -8.11
C LEU A 47 -7.26 -9.46 -8.13
N SER A 48 -6.29 -8.58 -7.91
CA SER A 48 -6.49 -7.12 -8.01
C SER A 48 -6.95 -6.69 -9.42
N ALA A 49 -6.39 -7.31 -10.46
CA ALA A 49 -6.82 -7.08 -11.85
C ALA A 49 -8.25 -7.59 -12.12
N GLU A 50 -8.64 -8.77 -11.62
CA GLU A 50 -10.00 -9.27 -11.73
C GLU A 50 -11.00 -8.38 -10.97
N MET A 51 -10.66 -7.91 -9.76
CA MET A 51 -11.49 -6.97 -8.99
C MET A 51 -11.75 -5.68 -9.79
N ARG A 52 -10.70 -5.15 -10.43
CA ARG A 52 -10.84 -4.00 -11.33
C ARG A 52 -11.72 -4.30 -12.53
N ALA A 53 -11.52 -5.45 -13.18
CA ALA A 53 -12.32 -5.87 -14.33
C ALA A 53 -13.81 -6.02 -13.98
N VAL A 54 -14.11 -6.56 -12.81
CA VAL A 54 -15.49 -6.66 -12.29
C VAL A 54 -16.12 -5.28 -12.11
N LEU A 55 -15.38 -4.29 -11.60
CA LEU A 55 -15.84 -2.91 -11.44
C LEU A 55 -15.97 -2.16 -12.78
N GLU A 56 -15.15 -2.50 -13.78
CA GLU A 56 -15.24 -1.94 -15.14
C GLU A 56 -16.30 -2.62 -16.02
N GLY A 57 -16.71 -3.84 -15.67
CA GLY A 57 -17.69 -4.64 -16.38
C GLY A 57 -19.13 -4.19 -16.15
N GLY A 58 -20.05 -4.74 -16.96
CA GLY A 58 -21.49 -4.49 -16.87
C GLY A 58 -22.33 -5.75 -16.69
N ASP A 59 -21.72 -6.93 -16.73
CA ASP A 59 -22.39 -8.21 -16.52
C ASP A 59 -22.73 -8.43 -15.04
N ILE A 60 -23.82 -9.15 -14.78
CA ILE A 60 -24.18 -9.56 -13.42
C ILE A 60 -23.86 -11.06 -13.31
N PRO A 61 -22.87 -11.46 -12.49
CA PRO A 61 -22.53 -12.86 -12.34
C PRO A 61 -23.70 -13.70 -11.82
N ALA A 62 -23.93 -14.85 -12.45
CA ALA A 62 -25.10 -15.70 -12.20
C ALA A 62 -25.17 -16.29 -10.79
N TYR A 63 -24.08 -16.23 -10.03
CA TYR A 63 -24.00 -16.72 -8.65
C TYR A 63 -24.39 -15.66 -7.61
N LEU A 64 -24.65 -14.40 -8.01
CA LEU A 64 -25.06 -13.36 -7.09
C LEU A 64 -26.56 -13.46 -6.76
N ASP A 65 -26.90 -13.32 -5.49
CA ASP A 65 -28.26 -13.02 -5.08
C ASP A 65 -28.60 -11.53 -5.32
N ALA A 66 -29.85 -11.14 -5.07
CA ALA A 66 -30.31 -9.78 -5.31
C ALA A 66 -29.52 -8.73 -4.51
N ALA A 67 -29.20 -9.01 -3.24
CA ALA A 67 -28.47 -8.07 -2.39
C ALA A 67 -27.01 -7.90 -2.85
N ALA A 68 -26.36 -8.99 -3.24
CA ALA A 68 -25.00 -8.96 -3.76
C ALA A 68 -24.93 -8.27 -5.13
N ALA A 69 -25.94 -8.46 -5.99
CA ALA A 69 -26.06 -7.74 -7.25
C ALA A 69 -26.25 -6.23 -7.03
N ASP A 70 -27.07 -5.83 -6.04
CA ASP A 70 -27.25 -4.43 -5.66
C ASP A 70 -25.94 -3.80 -5.15
N PHE A 71 -25.17 -4.51 -4.31
CA PHE A 71 -23.86 -4.03 -3.85
C PHE A 71 -22.85 -3.90 -4.97
N LEU A 72 -22.81 -4.85 -5.92
CA LEU A 72 -21.97 -4.73 -7.10
C LEU A 72 -22.38 -3.52 -7.95
N GLY A 73 -23.67 -3.27 -8.12
CA GLY A 73 -24.21 -2.10 -8.79
C GLY A 73 -23.71 -0.79 -8.16
N GLN A 74 -23.85 -0.66 -6.84
CA GLN A 74 -23.36 0.51 -6.08
C GLN A 74 -21.84 0.69 -6.20
N GLY A 75 -21.08 -0.41 -6.12
CA GLY A 75 -19.62 -0.37 -6.28
C GLY A 75 -19.19 0.12 -7.67
N ARG A 76 -19.89 -0.31 -8.72
CA ARG A 76 -19.65 0.13 -10.11
C ARG A 76 -20.04 1.58 -10.32
N GLU A 77 -21.17 2.01 -9.76
CA GLU A 77 -21.60 3.41 -9.80
C GLU A 77 -20.54 4.31 -9.16
N ALA A 78 -20.10 3.99 -7.93
CA ALA A 78 -19.03 4.73 -7.26
C ALA A 78 -17.70 4.73 -8.06
N TYR A 79 -17.34 3.59 -8.68
CA TYR A 79 -16.14 3.49 -9.51
C TYR A 79 -16.19 4.45 -10.71
N LEU A 80 -17.35 4.58 -11.35
CA LEU A 80 -17.60 5.48 -12.48
C LEU A 80 -17.64 6.94 -12.03
N GLU A 81 -18.38 7.25 -10.96
CA GLU A 81 -18.51 8.61 -10.42
C GLU A 81 -17.15 9.20 -10.02
N LEU A 82 -16.29 8.39 -9.41
CA LEU A 82 -14.93 8.78 -9.02
C LEU A 82 -13.93 8.75 -10.20
N GLY A 83 -14.35 8.30 -11.38
CA GLY A 83 -13.49 8.21 -12.57
C GLY A 83 -12.27 7.32 -12.37
N LEU A 84 -12.38 6.25 -11.58
CA LEU A 84 -11.24 5.42 -11.15
C LEU A 84 -10.59 4.62 -12.29
N ARG A 85 -11.27 4.54 -13.44
CA ARG A 85 -10.72 3.97 -14.67
C ARG A 85 -9.48 4.75 -15.14
N GLN A 86 -9.55 6.09 -15.12
CA GLN A 86 -8.48 6.97 -15.59
C GLN A 86 -7.67 7.58 -14.44
N THR A 87 -8.28 7.73 -13.26
CA THR A 87 -7.63 8.34 -12.10
C THR A 87 -6.68 7.36 -11.43
N ARG A 88 -5.42 7.78 -11.24
CA ARG A 88 -4.40 7.04 -10.46
C ARG A 88 -4.01 7.74 -9.18
N PHE A 89 -4.16 9.06 -9.14
CA PHE A 89 -3.85 9.89 -8.01
C PHE A 89 -5.14 10.54 -7.53
N LEU A 90 -5.70 9.99 -6.47
CA LEU A 90 -6.98 10.44 -5.91
C LEU A 90 -6.69 11.28 -4.65
N PRO A 91 -7.04 12.57 -4.62
CA PRO A 91 -6.88 13.40 -3.42
C PRO A 91 -7.80 12.93 -2.30
N ALA A 92 -7.28 12.86 -1.08
CA ALA A 92 -7.98 12.40 0.11
C ALA A 92 -7.68 13.33 1.30
N GLY A 93 -8.33 14.50 1.32
CA GLY A 93 -8.07 15.53 2.32
C GLY A 93 -6.66 16.11 2.15
N LYS A 94 -5.77 15.82 3.10
CA LYS A 94 -4.33 16.19 3.01
C LYS A 94 -3.47 15.10 2.37
N ASP A 95 -4.02 13.91 2.21
CA ASP A 95 -3.31 12.74 1.71
C ASP A 95 -3.61 12.53 0.22
N THR A 96 -2.85 11.65 -0.40
CA THR A 96 -3.10 11.17 -1.76
C THR A 96 -3.16 9.66 -1.79
N HIS A 97 -4.21 9.09 -2.39
CA HIS A 97 -4.25 7.68 -2.74
C HIS A 97 -3.66 7.48 -4.14
N VAL A 98 -2.60 6.68 -4.22
CA VAL A 98 -2.00 6.18 -5.45
C VAL A 98 -2.58 4.81 -5.74
N LEU A 99 -3.47 4.72 -6.73
CA LEU A 99 -4.18 3.50 -7.10
C LEU A 99 -3.35 2.71 -8.12
N THR A 100 -2.74 1.62 -7.68
CA THR A 100 -1.89 0.79 -8.54
C THR A 100 -2.68 -0.33 -9.23
N TRP A 101 -3.75 -0.81 -8.58
CA TRP A 101 -4.43 -2.07 -8.94
C TRP A 101 -3.47 -3.26 -9.06
N ARG A 102 -2.40 -3.21 -8.25
CA ARG A 102 -1.45 -4.31 -8.06
C ARG A 102 -1.71 -4.98 -6.73
N GLY A 103 -1.14 -6.17 -6.56
CA GLY A 103 -1.25 -6.99 -5.38
C GLY A 103 -0.50 -6.40 -4.17
N THR A 104 -0.77 -6.97 -3.00
CA THR A 104 -0.27 -6.49 -1.71
C THR A 104 1.26 -6.35 -1.68
N GLU A 105 2.00 -7.30 -2.25
CA GLU A 105 3.46 -7.24 -2.24
C GLU A 105 4.02 -6.11 -3.12
N ALA A 106 3.43 -5.89 -4.30
CA ALA A 106 3.82 -4.80 -5.18
C ALA A 106 3.53 -3.44 -4.53
N ASN A 107 2.36 -3.30 -3.88
CA ASN A 107 2.00 -2.07 -3.16
C ASN A 107 2.90 -1.83 -1.96
N ALA A 108 3.29 -2.89 -1.23
CA ALA A 108 4.23 -2.78 -0.13
C ALA A 108 5.62 -2.32 -0.60
N VAL A 109 6.16 -2.93 -1.66
CA VAL A 109 7.46 -2.50 -2.22
C VAL A 109 7.40 -1.08 -2.74
N LEU A 110 6.30 -0.67 -3.41
CA LEU A 110 6.11 0.70 -3.86
C LEU A 110 6.04 1.68 -2.68
N ALA A 111 5.33 1.34 -1.61
CA ALA A 111 5.28 2.16 -0.40
C ALA A 111 6.68 2.33 0.21
N PHE A 112 7.46 1.24 0.39
CA PHE A 112 8.83 1.34 0.88
C PHE A 112 9.74 2.13 -0.06
N THR A 113 9.51 2.04 -1.37
CA THR A 113 10.23 2.84 -2.37
C THR A 113 9.94 4.33 -2.18
N MET A 114 8.68 4.71 -1.98
CA MET A 114 8.30 6.11 -1.72
C MET A 114 8.80 6.59 -0.35
N VAL A 115 8.85 5.72 0.65
CA VAL A 115 9.47 6.00 1.96
C VAL A 115 10.97 6.24 1.82
N SER A 116 11.67 5.45 1.00
CA SER A 116 13.09 5.68 0.71
C SER A 116 13.35 7.03 0.02
N ALA A 117 12.33 7.59 -0.64
CA ALA A 117 12.36 8.91 -1.26
C ALA A 117 11.90 10.04 -0.32
N GLY A 118 11.65 9.75 0.95
CA GLY A 118 11.32 10.74 1.99
C GLY A 118 9.83 11.00 2.21
N LEU A 119 8.94 10.18 1.65
CA LEU A 119 7.49 10.28 1.88
C LEU A 119 7.05 9.39 3.04
N GLU A 120 5.91 9.71 3.67
CA GLU A 120 5.26 8.82 4.63
C GLU A 120 4.12 8.07 3.92
N CYS A 121 4.17 6.74 3.88
CA CYS A 121 3.26 5.93 3.06
C CYS A 121 2.65 4.76 3.84
N ALA A 122 1.43 4.38 3.45
CA ALA A 122 0.74 3.19 3.93
C ALA A 122 0.23 2.37 2.74
N ALA A 123 0.66 1.11 2.63
CA ALA A 123 0.18 0.20 1.58
C ALA A 123 -1.19 -0.39 1.92
N HIS A 124 -2.05 -0.55 0.90
CA HIS A 124 -3.36 -1.18 0.97
C HIS A 124 -3.57 -2.13 -0.22
N GLU A 125 -4.71 -2.82 -0.28
CA GLU A 125 -4.97 -3.87 -1.28
C GLU A 125 -5.05 -3.35 -2.73
N VAL A 126 -5.43 -2.08 -2.91
CA VAL A 126 -5.62 -1.45 -4.24
C VAL A 126 -4.56 -0.41 -4.59
N GLY A 127 -3.61 -0.13 -3.68
CA GLY A 127 -2.60 0.90 -3.88
C GLY A 127 -1.87 1.34 -2.62
N VAL A 128 -1.40 2.59 -2.63
CA VAL A 128 -0.63 3.21 -1.55
C VAL A 128 -1.26 4.55 -1.18
N THR A 129 -1.43 4.81 0.11
CA THR A 129 -1.77 6.14 0.63
C THR A 129 -0.49 6.87 1.00
N VAL A 130 -0.29 8.06 0.43
CA VAL A 130 0.81 8.97 0.75
C VAL A 130 0.27 10.05 1.68
N LEU A 131 0.81 10.14 2.88
CA LEU A 131 0.30 11.03 3.91
C LEU A 131 0.79 12.46 3.69
N GLU A 132 -0.09 13.43 3.99
CA GLU A 132 0.19 14.87 3.95
C GLU A 132 0.87 15.35 2.65
N THR A 133 0.60 14.66 1.54
CA THR A 133 1.25 14.87 0.25
C THR A 133 0.19 15.08 -0.82
N THR A 134 0.40 16.08 -1.67
CA THR A 134 -0.51 16.38 -2.79
C THR A 134 -0.32 15.40 -3.96
N PRO A 135 -1.31 15.26 -4.85
CA PRO A 135 -1.18 14.42 -6.04
C PRO A 135 0.02 14.76 -6.92
N GLY A 136 0.34 16.05 -7.07
CA GLY A 136 1.46 16.52 -7.88
C GLY A 136 2.82 16.16 -7.28
N GLU A 137 2.97 16.23 -5.96
CA GLU A 137 4.20 15.84 -5.25
C GLU A 137 4.41 14.32 -5.32
N ALA A 138 3.35 13.53 -5.08
CA ALA A 138 3.40 12.08 -5.21
C ALA A 138 3.74 11.65 -6.65
N GLU A 139 3.13 12.30 -7.65
CA GLU A 139 3.45 12.10 -9.07
C GLU A 139 4.92 12.44 -9.36
N ALA A 140 5.43 13.56 -8.87
CA ALA A 140 6.82 13.97 -9.09
C ALA A 140 7.82 12.95 -8.53
N VAL A 141 7.59 12.42 -7.32
CA VAL A 141 8.43 11.38 -6.73
C VAL A 141 8.35 10.09 -7.54
N LEU A 142 7.14 9.66 -7.93
CA LEU A 142 6.98 8.43 -8.71
C LEU A 142 7.57 8.53 -10.12
N ARG A 143 7.63 9.73 -10.72
CA ARG A 143 8.38 9.96 -11.96
C ARG A 143 9.87 9.73 -11.78
N GLN A 144 10.44 10.23 -10.69
CA GLN A 144 11.87 9.98 -10.37
C GLN A 144 12.13 8.49 -10.16
N VAL A 145 11.22 7.78 -9.47
CA VAL A 145 11.29 6.32 -9.29
C VAL A 145 11.18 5.58 -10.63
N ALA A 146 10.32 6.03 -11.54
CA ALA A 146 10.17 5.43 -12.86
C ALA A 146 11.45 5.59 -13.71
N GLU A 147 12.09 6.76 -13.66
CA GLU A 147 13.32 7.05 -14.39
C GLU A 147 14.55 6.36 -13.78
N ARG A 148 14.63 6.33 -12.45
CA ARG A 148 15.75 5.76 -11.70
C ARG A 148 15.23 4.93 -10.52
N PRO A 149 14.76 3.70 -10.78
CA PRO A 149 14.26 2.84 -9.72
C PRO A 149 15.41 2.48 -8.77
N PRO A 150 15.22 2.63 -7.44
CA PRO A 150 16.22 2.20 -6.48
C PRO A 150 16.32 0.68 -6.47
N ASP A 151 17.49 0.16 -6.09
CA ASP A 151 17.65 -1.29 -5.99
C ASP A 151 16.89 -1.84 -4.77
N ILE A 152 16.45 -3.09 -4.91
CA ILE A 152 15.63 -3.75 -3.88
C ILE A 152 16.39 -3.97 -2.56
N GLN A 153 17.73 -4.00 -2.57
CA GLN A 153 18.50 -4.10 -1.33
C GLN A 153 18.46 -2.77 -0.57
N SER A 154 18.63 -1.63 -1.25
CA SER A 154 18.46 -0.32 -0.63
C SER A 154 17.04 -0.07 -0.14
N ILE A 155 16.01 -0.51 -0.89
CA ILE A 155 14.60 -0.44 -0.40
C ILE A 155 14.46 -1.24 0.90
N SER A 156 15.14 -2.38 1.03
CA SER A 156 15.03 -3.24 2.21
C SER A 156 15.49 -2.57 3.50
N GLU A 157 16.27 -1.49 3.45
CA GLU A 157 16.73 -0.73 4.63
C GLU A 157 15.57 0.03 5.31
N PHE A 158 14.53 0.37 4.55
CA PHE A 158 13.34 1.09 5.02
C PHE A 158 12.22 0.16 5.49
N VAL A 159 12.42 -1.15 5.38
CA VAL A 159 11.45 -2.15 5.84
C VAL A 159 11.55 -2.26 7.35
N GLU A 160 10.42 -1.97 8.01
CA GLU A 160 10.20 -2.24 9.42
C GLU A 160 9.59 -3.65 9.60
N ASN A 161 9.79 -4.25 10.76
CA ASN A 161 9.20 -5.55 11.14
C ASN A 161 9.52 -6.71 10.17
N LEU A 162 10.81 -6.95 9.94
CA LEU A 162 11.28 -8.08 9.12
C LEU A 162 11.05 -9.46 9.77
N GLU A 163 10.80 -9.50 11.08
CA GLU A 163 10.56 -10.71 11.82
C GLU A 163 9.09 -11.12 11.72
N THR A 164 8.80 -11.99 10.75
CA THR A 164 7.42 -12.41 10.40
C THR A 164 7.16 -13.87 10.72
N ALA A 165 8.20 -14.71 10.62
CA ALA A 165 8.15 -16.12 10.95
C ALA A 165 8.64 -16.39 12.37
N ARG A 166 8.21 -17.53 12.92
CA ARG A 166 8.47 -17.96 14.31
C ARG A 166 9.95 -17.90 14.74
N PHE A 167 10.87 -18.07 13.81
CA PHE A 167 12.30 -18.16 14.09
C PHE A 167 13.10 -16.94 13.61
N ASP A 168 12.45 -15.90 13.08
CA ASP A 168 13.16 -14.75 12.52
C ASP A 168 13.94 -13.98 13.59
N GLY A 169 13.46 -13.93 14.84
CA GLY A 169 14.21 -13.32 15.96
C GLY A 169 15.51 -14.05 16.34
N MET A 170 15.80 -15.21 15.76
CA MET A 170 17.10 -15.89 15.87
C MET A 170 18.04 -15.57 14.71
N VAL A 171 17.56 -14.85 13.69
CA VAL A 171 18.29 -14.54 12.46
C VAL A 171 18.84 -13.12 12.54
N PRO A 172 20.14 -12.89 12.23
CA PRO A 172 20.68 -11.54 12.18
C PRO A 172 19.90 -10.67 11.19
N GLU A 173 19.56 -9.45 11.58
CA GLU A 173 18.75 -8.51 10.79
C GLU A 173 19.28 -8.33 9.36
N ARG A 174 20.61 -8.23 9.20
CA ARG A 174 21.26 -8.13 7.88
C ARG A 174 20.92 -9.30 6.96
N LEU A 175 20.74 -10.50 7.51
CA LEU A 175 20.32 -11.68 6.75
C LEU A 175 18.82 -11.60 6.41
N LEU A 176 17.97 -11.18 7.36
CA LEU A 176 16.54 -10.97 7.11
C LEU A 176 16.30 -9.96 5.98
N ARG A 177 16.98 -8.80 6.00
CA ARG A 177 16.92 -7.79 4.92
C ARG A 177 17.29 -8.38 3.56
N ARG A 178 18.40 -9.13 3.50
CA ARG A 178 18.85 -9.78 2.27
C ARG A 178 17.85 -10.83 1.77
N LEU A 179 17.22 -11.59 2.67
CA LEU A 179 16.18 -12.58 2.32
C LEU A 179 14.90 -11.89 1.83
N TRP A 180 14.47 -10.82 2.49
CA TRP A 180 13.33 -10.01 2.07
C TRP A 180 13.53 -9.47 0.66
N ALA A 181 14.70 -8.90 0.39
CA ALA A 181 15.05 -8.33 -0.91
C ALA A 181 15.20 -9.40 -1.99
N LYS A 182 15.75 -10.58 -1.64
CA LYS A 182 15.83 -11.72 -2.56
C LYS A 182 14.45 -12.25 -2.94
N ALA A 183 13.54 -12.39 -1.97
CA ALA A 183 12.18 -12.87 -2.21
C ALA A 183 11.40 -11.93 -3.14
N ARG A 184 11.64 -10.62 -3.05
CA ARG A 184 10.97 -9.58 -3.84
C ARG A 184 11.78 -9.08 -5.04
N GLY A 185 12.82 -9.82 -5.43
CA GLY A 185 13.73 -9.39 -6.49
C GLY A 185 13.07 -9.18 -7.85
N ASN A 186 11.99 -9.91 -8.16
CA ASN A 186 11.23 -9.70 -9.39
C ASN A 186 10.44 -8.38 -9.34
N ILE A 187 9.72 -8.13 -8.25
CA ILE A 187 8.99 -6.86 -8.03
C ILE A 187 9.96 -5.67 -8.04
N GLY A 188 11.13 -5.81 -7.42
CA GLY A 188 12.17 -4.78 -7.44
C GLY A 188 12.65 -4.42 -8.84
N LYS A 189 12.70 -5.36 -9.78
CA LYS A 189 13.03 -5.07 -11.20
C LYS A 189 11.88 -4.38 -11.91
N GLU A 190 10.64 -4.67 -11.53
CA GLU A 190 9.43 -4.12 -12.12
C GLU A 190 9.05 -2.76 -11.53
N ILE A 191 9.66 -2.31 -10.42
CA ILE A 191 9.19 -1.14 -9.68
C ILE A 191 9.16 0.14 -10.52
N GLY A 192 10.14 0.33 -11.40
CA GLY A 192 10.16 1.46 -12.35
C GLY A 192 9.02 1.38 -13.35
N ALA A 193 8.67 0.19 -13.83
CA ALA A 193 7.54 -0.03 -14.73
C ALA A 193 6.19 0.12 -14.00
N ILE A 194 6.10 -0.33 -12.74
CA ILE A 194 4.92 -0.11 -11.89
C ILE A 194 4.69 1.38 -11.69
N ALA A 195 5.74 2.14 -11.35
CA ALA A 195 5.65 3.59 -11.21
C ALA A 195 5.31 4.29 -12.55
N GLY A 196 5.95 3.88 -13.64
CA GLY A 196 5.71 4.42 -14.99
C GLY A 196 4.28 4.17 -15.50
N GLY A 197 3.75 2.97 -15.26
CA GLY A 197 2.40 2.58 -15.69
C GLY A 197 1.27 3.38 -15.02
N LEU A 198 1.57 4.13 -13.95
CA LEU A 198 0.62 5.09 -13.35
C LEU A 198 0.36 6.30 -14.25
N PHE A 199 1.21 6.54 -15.27
CA PHE A 199 1.12 7.71 -16.17
C PHE A 199 0.56 7.36 -17.56
N ASP A 200 0.64 6.10 -17.98
CA ASP A 200 0.36 5.67 -19.36
C ASP A 200 -1.12 5.62 -19.77
N GLN A 201 -2.07 5.94 -18.87
CA GLN A 201 -3.50 6.01 -19.19
C GLN A 201 -4.08 7.43 -19.26
N ARG A 202 -3.23 8.45 -19.43
CA ARG A 202 -3.66 9.84 -19.75
C ARG A 202 -3.98 10.05 -21.24
N GLY A 203 -4.14 8.99 -22.04
CA GLY A 203 -4.44 9.03 -23.48
C GLY A 203 -5.83 8.50 -23.81
#